data_AF-A0A7J9HK51-F1
#
_entry.id   AF-A0A7J9HK51-F1
#
_cell.length_a   1.000
_cell.length_b   1.000
_cell.length_c   1.000
_cell.angle_alpha   90.00
_cell.angle_beta   90.00
_cell.angle_gamma   90.00
#
_symmetry.space_group_name_H-M   'P 1'
#
loop_
_entity.id
_entity.type
_entity.pdbx_description
1 polymer ?
#
loop_
_entity_poly.entity_id
_entity_poly.type
_entity_poly.pdbx_seq_one_letter_code
_entity_poly.pdbx_strand_id
1 'polypeptide(L)' 'MASFWVQIHDVPIGLFSKNLAVQLGNFVGEFIEYDGLNLGKENMNYVRIRVRINVR' A
#
# COMPACT_ATOMS: atom_id res chain seq x y z
N MET A 1 7.78 3.77 -17.49
CA MET A 1 7.58 3.53 -16.05
C MET A 1 6.76 4.68 -15.48
N ALA A 2 5.71 4.37 -14.72
CA ALA A 2 4.85 5.36 -14.10
C ALA A 2 4.60 4.98 -12.64
N SER A 3 4.40 5.98 -11.79
CA SER A 3 4.17 5.78 -10.36
C SER A 3 2.72 6.05 -10.02
N PHE A 4 2.09 5.14 -9.28
CA PHE A 4 0.67 5.23 -8.90
C PHE A 4 0.51 5.06 -7.41
N TRP A 5 -0.48 5.77 -6.86
CA TRP A 5 -1.06 5.41 -5.57
C TRP A 5 -2.08 4.29 -5.80
N VAL A 6 -1.91 3.19 -5.09
CA VAL A 6 -2.79 2.03 -5.15
C VAL A 6 -3.49 1.89 -3.81
N GLN A 7 -4.82 1.81 -3.85
CA GLN A 7 -5.65 1.53 -2.68
C GLN A 7 -5.78 0.01 -2.52
N ILE A 8 -5.53 -0.47 -1.31
CA ILE A 8 -5.73 -1.88 -0.94
C ILE A 8 -6.86 -1.91 0.07
N HIS A 9 -7.93 -2.59 -0.30
CA HIS A 9 -9.13 -2.75 0.51
C HIS A 9 -9.06 -4.05 1.33
N ASP A 10 -9.96 -4.16 2.31
CA ASP A 10 -10.17 -5.38 3.12
C ASP A 10 -8.92 -5.89 3.86
N VAL A 11 -8.00 -4.98 4.18
CA VAL A 11 -6.88 -5.30 5.08
C VAL A 11 -7.43 -5.39 6.50
N PRO A 12 -7.32 -6.55 7.18
CA PRO A 12 -7.80 -6.69 8.54
C PRO A 12 -7.21 -5.63 9.48
N ILE A 13 -8.04 -5.09 10.36
CA ILE A 13 -7.61 -4.10 11.36
C ILE A 13 -6.46 -4.69 12.18
N GLY A 14 -5.39 -3.92 12.34
CA GLY A 14 -4.18 -4.34 13.06
C GLY A 14 -3.21 -5.22 12.27
N LEU A 15 -3.56 -5.69 11.06
CA LEU A 15 -2.64 -6.48 10.21
C LEU A 15 -1.67 -5.61 9.40
N PHE A 16 -2.03 -4.34 9.16
CA PHE A 16 -1.21 -3.48 8.34
C PHE A 16 0.08 -3.05 9.07
N SER A 17 1.21 -3.36 8.46
CA SER A 17 2.55 -3.05 8.95
C SER A 17 3.44 -2.57 7.81
N LYS A 18 4.56 -1.91 8.12
CA LYS A 18 5.55 -1.52 7.10
C LYS A 18 6.03 -2.71 6.27
N ASN A 19 6.24 -3.88 6.90
CA ASN A 19 6.67 -5.08 6.19
C ASN A 19 5.61 -5.56 5.20
N LEU A 20 4.34 -5.60 5.63
CA LEU A 20 3.23 -5.95 4.75
C LEU A 20 3.08 -4.95 3.59
N ALA A 21 3.23 -3.64 3.84
CA ALA A 21 3.18 -2.61 2.80
C ALA A 21 4.26 -2.81 1.73
N VAL A 22 5.49 -3.14 2.14
CA VAL A 22 6.60 -3.43 1.22
C VAL A 22 6.30 -4.69 0.41
N GLN A 23 5.81 -5.76 1.05
CA GLN A 23 5.47 -7.01 0.36
C GLN A 23 4.35 -6.81 -0.67
N LEU A 24 3.25 -6.15 -0.29
CA LEU A 24 2.14 -5.84 -1.19
C LEU A 24 2.57 -4.88 -2.31
N GLY A 25 3.42 -3.90 -2.00
CA GLY A 25 3.98 -2.99 -2.99
C GLY A 25 4.84 -3.70 -4.02
N ASN A 26 5.73 -4.59 -3.56
CA ASN A 26 6.60 -5.38 -4.42
C ASN A 26 5.84 -6.46 -5.21
N PHE A 27 4.68 -6.89 -4.73
CA PHE A 27 3.77 -7.76 -5.48
C PHE A 27 3.12 -7.02 -6.67
N VAL A 28 2.71 -5.77 -6.47
CA VAL A 28 2.06 -4.96 -7.52
C VAL A 28 3.07 -4.33 -8.50
N GLY A 29 4.25 -3.93 -8.02
CA GLY A 29 5.27 -3.25 -8.81
C GLY A 29 6.56 -3.05 -8.01
N GLU A 30 7.32 -1.98 -8.24
CA GLU A 30 8.44 -1.60 -7.36
C GLU A 30 7.87 -0.72 -6.24
N PHE A 31 7.97 -1.16 -4.98
CA PHE A 31 7.54 -0.36 -3.83
C PHE A 31 8.32 0.95 -3.71
N ILE A 32 7.62 2.07 -3.51
CA ILE A 32 8.22 3.39 -3.28
C ILE A 32 7.98 3.83 -1.84
N GLU A 33 6.73 3.93 -1.42
CA GLU A 33 6.33 4.42 -0.10
C GLU A 33 4.93 3.92 0.28
N TYR A 34 4.53 4.11 1.54
CA TYR A 34 3.16 3.87 2.00
C TYR A 34 2.68 5.06 2.82
N ASP A 35 1.36 5.25 2.86
CA ASP A 35 0.75 6.32 3.65
C ASP A 35 0.75 5.95 5.14
N GLY A 36 1.69 6.53 5.90
CA GLY A 36 1.88 6.26 7.32
C GLY A 36 0.93 6.99 8.27
N LEU A 37 0.17 7.99 7.80
CA LEU A 37 -0.69 8.85 8.63
C LEU A 37 -1.96 8.16 9.16
N ASN A 38 -2.08 6.88 8.84
CA ASN A 38 -3.30 6.12 8.80
C ASN A 38 -3.12 4.74 9.48
N LEU A 39 -1.89 4.31 9.79
CA LEU A 39 -1.62 3.05 10.48
C LEU A 39 -2.48 2.88 11.76
N GLY A 40 -3.39 1.90 11.77
CA GLY A 40 -4.10 1.48 12.98
C GLY A 40 -5.32 2.30 13.41
N LYS A 41 -5.82 3.22 12.58
CA LYS A 41 -7.11 3.87 12.86
C LYS A 41 -8.27 2.90 12.56
N GLU A 42 -9.21 2.81 13.48
CA GLU A 42 -10.36 1.88 13.42
C GLU A 42 -11.30 2.10 12.21
N ASN A 43 -11.19 3.24 11.50
CA ASN A 43 -12.10 3.65 10.42
C ASN A 43 -11.41 3.85 9.06
N MET A 44 -10.49 2.97 8.67
CA MET A 44 -9.92 3.02 7.31
C MET A 44 -10.59 2.04 6.37
N ASN A 45 -11.21 2.57 5.31
CA ASN A 45 -11.78 1.78 4.22
C ASN A 45 -10.71 1.14 3.32
N TYR A 46 -9.47 1.64 3.37
CA TYR A 46 -8.35 1.17 2.55
C TYR A 46 -7.02 1.67 3.12
N VAL A 47 -5.94 0.95 2.81
CA VAL A 47 -4.56 1.43 2.95
C VAL A 47 -4.04 1.88 1.58
N ARG A 48 -3.01 2.74 1.56
CA ARG A 48 -2.39 3.19 0.31
C ARG A 48 -0.91 2.91 0.28
N ILE A 49 -0.48 2.36 -0.84
CA ILE A 49 0.92 2.18 -1.20
C ILE A 49 1.20 2.93 -2.50
N ARG A 50 2.42 3.40 -2.67
CA ARG A 50 2.91 3.99 -3.90
C ARG A 50 3.87 3.02 -4.56
N VAL A 51 3.62 2.73 -5.83
CA VAL A 51 4.39 1.75 -6.60
C VAL A 51 4.79 2.31 -7.95
N ARG A 52 5.94 1.87 -8.47
CA ARG A 52 6.35 2.10 -9.86
C ARG A 52 6.00 0.87 -10.70
N ILE A 53 5.27 1.06 -11.78
CA ILE A 53 4.83 0.00 -12.70
C ILE A 53 5.27 0.33 -14.13
N ASN A 54 5.60 -0.69 -14.91
CA ASN A 54 5.79 -0.57 -16.35
C ASN A 54 4.45 -0.84 -17.06
N VAL A 55 3.76 0.23 -17.47
CA VAL A 55 2.51 0.15 -18.23
C VAL A 55 2.87 0.20 -19.72
N ARG A 56 2.59 -0.88 -20.45
CA ARG A 56 2.77 -1.01 -21.90
C ARG A 56 1.47 -1.47 -22.53
#